data_AF-I1XFK9-F1
#
_entry.id   AF-I1XFK9-F1
#
_cell.length_a   1.000
_cell.length_b   1.000
_cell.length_c   1.000
_cell.angle_alpha   90.00
_cell.angle_beta   90.00
_cell.angle_gamma   90.00
#
_symmetry.space_group_name_H-M   'P 1'
#
loop_
_entity.id
_entity.type
_entity.pdbx_description
1 polymer ?
#
loop_
_entity_poly.entity_id
_entity_poly.type
_entity_poly.pdbx_seq_one_letter_code
_entity_poly.pdbx_strand_id
1 'polypeptide(L)'
;MQPEIISAAIRSMAETGVDYVKVGLFDESGLIQCIQQLEPTIRSLKKPVIAVIFADQLPQQKLIPLLAKSGFAGVMLDTARKDGQGLLNHLSVEALQQFVVEAKSAGLLCGLAGALRIEDIETLSPLQPDYLGFRSALCQQHRRTNLLDPELAKQIQTQLNVALPEVLAC
;
A
#
# COMPACT_ATOMS: atom_id res chain seq x y z
N MET A 1 -9.56 1.21 17.21
CA MET A 1 -9.09 -0.10 16.69
C MET A 1 -8.99 -1.19 17.77
N GLN A 2 -9.18 -2.48 17.41
CA GLN A 2 -9.19 -3.64 18.32
C GLN A 2 -8.02 -4.63 18.00
N PRO A 3 -6.88 -4.56 18.71
CA PRO A 3 -5.64 -5.28 18.36
C PRO A 3 -5.75 -6.80 18.46
N GLU A 4 -6.57 -7.33 19.37
CA GLU A 4 -6.76 -8.78 19.54
C GLU A 4 -7.49 -9.38 18.34
N ILE A 5 -8.55 -8.70 17.87
CA ILE A 5 -9.29 -9.12 16.67
C ILE A 5 -8.37 -9.04 15.44
N ILE A 6 -7.61 -7.95 15.31
CA ILE A 6 -6.69 -7.78 14.19
C ILE A 6 -5.58 -8.85 14.24
N SER A 7 -5.00 -9.13 15.41
CA SER A 7 -3.99 -10.18 15.57
C SER A 7 -4.50 -11.55 15.13
N ALA A 8 -5.70 -11.92 15.57
CA ALA A 8 -6.33 -13.18 15.17
C ALA A 8 -6.56 -13.23 13.65
N ALA A 9 -7.05 -12.14 13.05
CA ALA A 9 -7.27 -12.04 11.61
C ALA A 9 -5.97 -12.13 10.79
N ILE A 10 -4.88 -11.49 11.24
CA ILE A 10 -3.57 -11.57 10.58
C ILE A 10 -3.07 -13.03 10.60
N ARG A 11 -3.16 -13.72 11.74
CA ARG A 11 -2.75 -15.14 11.86
C ARG A 11 -3.56 -16.02 10.92
N SER A 12 -4.89 -15.91 10.98
CA SER A 12 -5.79 -16.67 10.12
C SER A 12 -5.50 -16.43 8.64
N MET A 13 -5.27 -15.17 8.23
CA MET A 13 -4.92 -14.84 6.85
C MET A 13 -3.56 -15.44 6.46
N ALA A 14 -2.54 -15.36 7.32
CA ALA A 14 -1.22 -15.92 7.04
C ALA A 14 -1.24 -17.44 6.85
N GLU A 15 -2.16 -18.15 7.52
CA GLU A 15 -2.34 -19.61 7.39
C GLU A 15 -2.97 -20.03 6.06
N THR A 16 -3.62 -19.12 5.33
CA THR A 16 -4.21 -19.42 4.01
C THR A 16 -3.18 -19.69 2.91
N GLY A 17 -1.90 -19.43 3.17
CA GLY A 17 -0.80 -19.63 2.21
C GLY A 17 -0.42 -18.39 1.40
N VAL A 18 -1.11 -17.26 1.57
CA VAL A 18 -0.78 -15.98 0.90
C VAL A 18 0.67 -15.56 1.11
N ASP A 19 1.22 -14.82 0.17
CA ASP A 19 2.59 -14.30 0.26
C ASP A 19 2.70 -13.05 1.14
N TYR A 20 1.64 -12.24 1.19
CA TYR A 20 1.57 -11.02 2.00
C TYR A 20 0.22 -10.92 2.71
N VAL A 21 0.24 -10.42 3.95
CA VAL A 21 -0.97 -10.00 4.67
C VAL A 21 -1.02 -8.47 4.70
N LYS A 22 -2.13 -7.86 4.29
CA LYS A 22 -2.32 -6.40 4.36
C LYS A 22 -3.25 -6.04 5.52
N VAL A 23 -2.89 -5.01 6.28
CA VAL A 23 -3.67 -4.52 7.44
C VAL A 23 -3.96 -3.03 7.26
N GLY A 24 -5.24 -2.67 7.19
CA GLY A 24 -5.69 -1.28 7.15
C GLY A 24 -5.52 -0.59 8.51
N LEU A 25 -4.84 0.54 8.51
CA LEU A 25 -4.60 1.39 9.67
C LEU A 25 -5.35 2.70 9.49
N PHE A 26 -6.45 2.84 10.22
CA PHE A 26 -7.30 4.03 10.18
C PHE A 26 -6.83 5.03 11.25
N ASP A 27 -6.92 6.32 10.94
CA ASP A 27 -6.59 7.40 11.88
C ASP A 27 -7.67 7.52 12.97
N GLU A 28 -7.59 6.62 13.94
CA GLU A 28 -8.48 6.55 15.10
C GLU A 28 -7.70 6.71 16.40
N SER A 29 -8.42 7.06 17.47
CA SER A 29 -7.84 7.04 18.81
C SER A 29 -7.30 5.64 19.14
N GLY A 30 -6.06 5.61 19.64
CA GLY A 30 -5.37 4.37 19.98
C GLY A 30 -4.58 3.71 18.85
N LEU A 31 -4.45 4.32 17.66
CA LEU A 31 -3.70 3.74 16.54
C LEU A 31 -2.26 3.35 16.91
N ILE A 32 -1.54 4.24 17.59
CA ILE A 32 -0.15 3.98 18.03
C ILE A 32 -0.08 2.78 18.96
N GLN A 33 -0.96 2.72 19.96
CA GLN A 33 -1.04 1.63 20.92
C GLN A 33 -1.42 0.32 20.23
N CYS A 34 -2.34 0.37 19.27
CA CYS A 34 -2.73 -0.77 18.44
C CYS A 34 -1.52 -1.33 17.68
N ILE A 35 -0.77 -0.49 16.96
CA ILE A 35 0.43 -0.91 16.22
C ILE A 35 1.45 -1.57 17.16
N GLN A 36 1.69 -0.99 18.33
CA GLN A 36 2.59 -1.57 19.34
C GLN A 36 2.10 -2.94 19.84
N GLN A 37 0.80 -3.10 20.04
CA GLN A 37 0.21 -4.37 20.49
C GLN A 37 0.18 -5.44 19.40
N LEU A 38 0.23 -5.06 18.12
CA LEU A 38 0.36 -6.01 17.00
C LEU A 38 1.78 -6.56 16.85
N GLU A 39 2.81 -5.89 17.39
CA GLU A 39 4.21 -6.27 17.22
C GLU A 39 4.50 -7.75 17.54
N PRO A 40 4.08 -8.32 18.69
CA PRO A 40 4.36 -9.73 19.00
C PRO A 40 3.74 -10.68 17.98
N THR A 41 2.55 -10.35 17.47
CA THR A 41 1.89 -11.14 16.42
C THR A 41 2.67 -11.06 15.12
N ILE A 42 2.98 -9.85 14.63
CA ILE A 42 3.67 -9.63 13.36
C ILE A 42 5.05 -10.30 13.37
N ARG A 43 5.83 -10.12 14.45
CA ARG A 43 7.15 -10.73 14.59
C ARG A 43 7.14 -12.25 14.69
N SER A 44 6.04 -12.85 15.14
CA SER A 44 5.89 -14.32 15.21
C SER A 44 5.57 -14.98 13.87
N LEU A 45 5.15 -14.20 12.87
CA LEU A 45 4.70 -14.73 11.58
C LEU A 45 5.87 -14.93 10.62
N LYS A 46 5.76 -15.99 9.81
CA LYS A 46 6.66 -16.19 8.66
C LYS A 46 6.27 -15.36 7.44
N LYS A 47 5.01 -14.92 7.35
CA LYS A 47 4.48 -14.17 6.22
C LYS A 47 4.63 -12.66 6.47
N PRO A 48 5.17 -11.89 5.51
CA PRO A 48 5.32 -10.45 5.66
C PRO A 48 3.96 -9.75 5.79
N VAL A 49 3.91 -8.76 6.69
CA VAL A 49 2.72 -7.93 6.91
C VAL A 49 2.97 -6.53 6.37
N ILE A 50 2.04 -6.02 5.58
CA ILE A 50 2.07 -4.69 4.97
C ILE A 50 1.01 -3.81 5.64
N ALA A 51 1.44 -2.69 6.19
CA ALA A 51 0.53 -1.67 6.71
C ALA A 51 -0.09 -0.87 5.56
N VAL A 52 -1.40 -0.64 5.59
CA VAL A 52 -2.08 0.23 4.63
C VAL A 52 -2.56 1.49 5.37
N ILE A 53 -2.04 2.64 4.97
CA ILE A 53 -2.43 3.97 5.46
C ILE A 53 -3.28 4.64 4.38
N PHE A 54 -4.28 5.43 4.78
CA PHE A 54 -5.22 6.03 3.84
C PHE A 54 -4.91 7.50 3.59
N ALA A 55 -4.65 7.86 2.33
CA ALA A 55 -4.27 9.21 1.89
C ALA A 55 -5.35 10.26 2.15
N ASP A 56 -6.61 9.86 2.19
CA ASP A 56 -7.76 10.72 2.48
C ASP A 56 -8.12 10.78 3.97
N GLN A 57 -7.33 10.10 4.83
CA GLN A 57 -7.45 10.03 6.28
C GLN A 57 -6.05 9.90 6.92
N LEU A 58 -5.09 10.73 6.48
CA LEU A 58 -3.71 10.62 6.94
C LEU A 58 -3.60 10.90 8.45
N PRO A 59 -2.95 10.01 9.21
CA PRO A 59 -2.62 10.27 10.61
C PRO A 59 -1.73 11.50 10.76
N GLN A 60 -1.95 12.26 11.83
CA GLN A 60 -1.08 13.40 12.16
C GLN A 60 0.34 12.95 12.56
N GLN A 61 0.46 11.77 13.16
CA GLN A 61 1.75 11.23 13.61
C GLN A 61 2.47 10.49 12.47
N LYS A 62 3.80 10.61 12.43
CA LYS A 62 4.64 9.83 11.52
C LYS A 62 4.68 8.36 11.95
N LEU A 63 4.10 7.49 11.13
CA LEU A 63 3.98 6.07 11.47
C LEU A 63 5.15 5.21 10.99
N ILE A 64 5.87 5.61 9.94
CA ILE A 64 6.88 4.76 9.29
C ILE A 64 7.93 4.20 10.27
N PRO A 65 8.55 5.00 11.15
CA PRO A 65 9.51 4.46 12.12
C PRO A 65 8.89 3.46 13.09
N LEU A 66 7.63 3.68 13.49
CA LEU A 66 6.91 2.77 14.37
C LEU A 66 6.58 1.46 13.66
N LEU A 67 6.13 1.52 12.40
CA LEU A 67 5.82 0.34 11.60
C LEU A 67 7.06 -0.56 11.41
N ALA A 68 8.18 0.04 11.04
CA ALA A 68 9.45 -0.67 10.93
C ALA A 68 9.86 -1.31 12.27
N LYS A 69 9.76 -0.54 13.37
CA LYS A 69 10.04 -1.06 14.72
C LYS A 69 9.10 -2.19 15.12
N SER A 70 7.83 -2.18 14.72
CA SER A 70 6.85 -3.22 15.03
C SER A 70 6.95 -4.46 14.13
N GLY A 71 7.89 -4.48 13.18
CA GLY A 71 8.18 -5.64 12.33
C GLY A 71 7.33 -5.75 11.07
N PHE A 72 6.62 -4.69 10.67
CA PHE A 72 5.99 -4.66 9.35
C PHE A 72 7.06 -4.78 8.27
N ALA A 73 6.76 -5.52 7.20
CA ALA A 73 7.64 -5.69 6.06
C ALA A 73 7.50 -4.54 5.04
N GLY A 74 6.39 -3.80 5.11
CA GLY A 74 6.11 -2.72 4.20
C GLY A 74 4.96 -1.82 4.64
N VAL A 75 4.82 -0.71 3.93
CA VAL A 75 3.75 0.26 4.08
C VAL A 75 3.20 0.65 2.70
N MET A 76 1.92 0.93 2.63
CA MET A 76 1.22 1.27 1.41
C MET A 76 0.27 2.44 1.65
N LEU A 77 0.23 3.39 0.72
CA LEU A 77 -0.86 4.37 0.64
C LEU A 77 -2.00 3.83 -0.22
N ASP A 78 -3.25 4.01 0.21
CA ASP A 78 -4.48 3.78 -0.56
C ASP A 78 -5.50 4.88 -0.19
N THR A 79 -6.72 4.83 -0.73
CA THR A 79 -7.84 5.68 -0.30
C THR A 79 -8.88 4.86 0.46
N ALA A 80 -9.41 5.37 1.55
CA ALA A 80 -10.50 4.73 2.30
C ALA A 80 -11.82 4.94 1.56
N ARG A 81 -12.13 6.20 1.20
CA ARG A 81 -13.33 6.54 0.45
C ARG A 81 -13.23 6.10 -1.00
N LYS A 82 -14.36 5.64 -1.55
CA LYS A 82 -14.49 5.19 -2.94
C LYS A 82 -15.43 6.14 -3.70
N ASP A 83 -15.19 7.44 -3.56
CA ASP A 83 -15.97 8.54 -4.12
C ASP A 83 -15.47 8.99 -5.51
N GLY A 84 -14.42 8.33 -6.04
CA GLY A 84 -13.81 8.64 -7.33
C GLY A 84 -12.58 9.53 -7.24
N GLN A 85 -12.24 10.05 -6.05
CA GLN A 85 -10.96 10.73 -5.81
C GLN A 85 -9.85 9.69 -5.62
N GLY A 86 -8.76 9.88 -6.36
CA GLY A 86 -7.58 9.01 -6.31
C GLY A 86 -6.46 9.59 -5.45
N LEU A 87 -5.36 8.84 -5.37
CA LEU A 87 -4.18 9.20 -4.58
C LEU A 87 -3.67 10.61 -4.89
N LEU A 88 -3.54 10.94 -6.18
CA LEU A 88 -3.06 12.24 -6.67
C LEU A 88 -4.05 13.38 -6.46
N ASN A 89 -5.31 13.09 -6.08
CA ASN A 89 -6.24 14.13 -5.62
C ASN A 89 -6.04 14.50 -4.15
N HIS A 90 -5.43 13.61 -3.35
CA HIS A 90 -5.25 13.81 -1.92
C HIS A 90 -3.84 14.27 -1.55
N LEU A 91 -2.82 13.80 -2.28
CA LEU A 91 -1.42 14.08 -1.97
C LEU A 91 -0.68 14.60 -3.20
N SER A 92 0.18 15.59 -2.97
CA SER A 92 1.08 16.09 -4.01
C SER A 92 2.18 15.08 -4.32
N VAL A 93 2.80 15.22 -5.49
CA VAL A 93 3.92 14.37 -5.91
C VAL A 93 5.09 14.46 -4.93
N GLU A 94 5.35 15.64 -4.37
CA GLU A 94 6.41 15.87 -3.38
C GLU A 94 6.12 15.12 -2.06
N ALA A 95 4.87 15.14 -1.59
CA ALA A 95 4.47 14.41 -0.40
C ALA A 95 4.59 12.89 -0.60
N LEU A 96 4.20 12.40 -1.79
CA LEU A 96 4.37 11.00 -2.16
C LEU A 96 5.86 10.62 -2.27
N GLN A 97 6.70 11.47 -2.86
CA GLN A 97 8.14 11.24 -2.92
C GLN A 97 8.75 11.12 -1.52
N GLN A 98 8.38 12.02 -0.61
CA GLN A 98 8.85 11.99 0.77
C GLN A 98 8.41 10.71 1.49
N PHE A 99 7.16 10.29 1.29
CA PHE A 99 6.65 9.04 1.84
C PHE A 99 7.44 7.83 1.33
N VAL A 100 7.70 7.74 0.02
CA VAL A 100 8.48 6.65 -0.56
C VAL A 100 9.91 6.63 -0.01
N VAL A 101 10.57 7.78 0.07
CA VAL A 101 11.94 7.88 0.62
C VAL A 101 11.97 7.47 2.08
N GLU A 102 11.02 7.93 2.90
CA GLU A 102 10.96 7.60 4.33
C GLU A 102 10.73 6.10 4.53
N ALA A 103 9.81 5.49 3.79
CA ALA A 103 9.51 4.06 3.86
C ALA A 103 10.75 3.22 3.49
N LYS A 104 11.37 3.51 2.36
CA LYS A 104 12.55 2.76 1.88
C LYS A 104 13.75 2.96 2.80
N SER A 105 13.96 4.16 3.34
CA SER A 105 15.03 4.44 4.31
C SER A 105 14.84 3.68 5.63
N ALA A 106 13.59 3.35 5.98
CA ALA A 106 13.26 2.50 7.12
C ALA A 106 13.33 0.99 6.79
N GLY A 107 13.75 0.61 5.58
CA GLY A 107 13.83 -0.78 5.13
C GLY A 107 12.48 -1.42 4.83
N LEU A 108 11.43 -0.62 4.62
CA LEU A 108 10.09 -1.09 4.29
C LEU A 108 9.87 -1.14 2.79
N LEU A 109 9.18 -2.19 2.32
CA LEU A 109 8.54 -2.16 0.99
C LEU A 109 7.51 -1.03 0.96
N CYS A 110 7.49 -0.26 -0.13
CA CYS A 110 6.62 0.89 -0.29
C CYS A 110 5.65 0.70 -1.47
N GLY A 111 4.35 0.71 -1.19
CA GLY A 111 3.30 0.63 -2.20
C GLY A 111 2.50 1.93 -2.34
N LEU A 112 2.03 2.23 -3.56
CA LEU A 112 1.07 3.31 -3.80
C LEU A 112 -0.17 2.78 -4.52
N ALA A 113 -1.36 3.13 -4.04
CA ALA A 113 -2.66 2.87 -4.68
C ALA A 113 -3.67 3.96 -4.31
N GLY A 114 -4.93 3.74 -4.67
CA GLY A 114 -6.02 4.70 -4.45
C GLY A 114 -6.55 5.20 -5.78
N ALA A 115 -7.51 4.46 -6.34
CA ALA A 115 -8.16 4.75 -7.62
C ALA A 115 -7.20 5.11 -8.79
N LEU A 116 -5.99 4.54 -8.78
CA LEU A 116 -4.98 4.80 -9.81
C LEU A 116 -5.50 4.45 -11.20
N ARG A 117 -5.07 5.23 -12.18
CA ARG A 117 -5.27 5.04 -13.61
C ARG A 117 -3.95 4.71 -14.30
N ILE A 118 -4.03 4.26 -15.55
CA ILE A 118 -2.83 3.92 -16.33
C ILE A 118 -1.94 5.15 -16.55
N GLU A 119 -2.54 6.34 -16.68
CA GLU A 119 -1.79 7.59 -16.88
C GLU A 119 -0.98 8.00 -15.64
N ASP A 120 -1.44 7.60 -14.44
CA ASP A 120 -0.75 7.91 -13.18
C ASP A 120 0.62 7.21 -13.08
N ILE A 121 0.86 6.16 -13.87
CA ILE A 121 2.13 5.43 -13.91
C ILE A 121 3.29 6.35 -14.28
N GLU A 122 3.08 7.28 -15.22
CA GLU A 122 4.11 8.24 -15.66
C GLU A 122 4.52 9.18 -14.53
N THR A 123 3.58 9.52 -13.63
CA THR A 123 3.84 10.40 -12.49
C THR A 123 4.42 9.64 -11.31
N LEU A 124 3.96 8.40 -11.05
CA LEU A 124 4.28 7.66 -9.83
C LEU A 124 5.54 6.78 -9.96
N SER A 125 5.84 6.25 -11.15
CA SER A 125 7.02 5.38 -11.34
C SER A 125 8.35 6.08 -11.07
N PRO A 126 8.57 7.36 -11.47
CA PRO A 126 9.79 8.09 -11.14
C PRO A 126 10.03 8.25 -9.63
N LEU A 127 8.99 8.13 -8.81
CA LEU A 127 9.11 8.18 -7.34
C LEU A 127 9.73 6.91 -6.76
N GLN A 128 9.85 5.86 -7.57
CA GLN A 128 10.39 4.55 -7.25
C GLN A 128 9.73 3.82 -6.05
N PRO A 129 8.37 3.77 -5.96
CA PRO A 129 7.73 2.80 -5.07
C PRO A 129 8.07 1.38 -5.53
N ASP A 130 8.03 0.41 -4.63
CA ASP A 130 8.29 -0.99 -4.96
C ASP A 130 7.13 -1.62 -5.72
N TYR A 131 5.90 -1.11 -5.57
CA TYR A 131 4.75 -1.54 -6.37
C TYR A 131 3.62 -0.49 -6.43
N LEU A 132 2.82 -0.58 -7.50
CA LEU A 132 1.58 0.19 -7.68
C LEU A 132 0.35 -0.75 -7.63
N GLY A 133 -0.72 -0.31 -6.97
CA GLY A 133 -1.96 -1.08 -6.81
C GLY A 133 -3.11 -0.55 -7.66
N PHE A 134 -3.65 -1.40 -8.54
CA PHE A 134 -4.77 -1.06 -9.43
C PHE A 134 -5.98 -1.95 -9.16
N ARG A 135 -7.18 -1.36 -9.23
CA ARG A 135 -8.44 -2.12 -9.18
C ARG A 135 -9.48 -1.64 -10.17
N SER A 136 -9.80 -0.35 -10.18
CA SER A 136 -10.74 0.26 -11.12
C SER A 136 -10.17 0.31 -12.54
N ALA A 137 -8.89 0.66 -12.70
CA ALA A 137 -8.21 0.66 -13.99
C ALA A 137 -8.13 -0.71 -14.67
N LEU A 138 -8.29 -1.79 -13.90
CA LEU A 138 -8.37 -3.17 -14.41
C LEU A 138 -9.79 -3.57 -14.82
N CYS A 139 -10.76 -2.67 -14.75
CA CYS A 139 -12.15 -2.95 -15.07
C CYS A 139 -12.66 -2.09 -16.20
N GLN A 140 -13.49 -2.70 -17.04
CA GLN A 140 -14.25 -1.99 -18.05
C GLN A 140 -15.02 -0.81 -17.43
N GLN A 141 -14.93 0.35 -18.09
CA GLN A 141 -15.53 1.62 -17.66
C GLN A 141 -15.06 2.11 -16.28
N HIS A 142 -13.91 1.64 -15.78
CA HIS A 142 -13.37 2.00 -14.46
C HIS A 142 -14.28 1.63 -13.26
N ARG A 143 -15.25 0.73 -13.47
CA ARG A 143 -16.18 0.32 -12.41
C ARG A 143 -15.57 -0.79 -11.56
N ARG A 144 -15.13 -0.45 -10.34
CA ARG A 144 -14.50 -1.39 -9.39
C ARG A 144 -15.32 -2.65 -9.09
N THR A 145 -16.64 -2.64 -9.25
CA THR A 145 -17.49 -3.82 -9.03
C THR A 145 -17.52 -4.79 -10.21
N ASN A 146 -17.01 -4.39 -11.37
CA ASN A 146 -16.93 -5.27 -12.54
C ASN A 146 -15.82 -6.32 -12.39
N LEU A 147 -15.87 -7.32 -13.27
CA LEU A 147 -14.80 -8.29 -13.46
C LEU A 147 -13.52 -7.61 -13.95
N LEU A 148 -12.39 -8.18 -13.55
CA LEU A 148 -11.07 -7.78 -14.05
C LEU A 148 -10.97 -8.15 -15.53
N ASP A 149 -10.43 -7.23 -16.32
CA ASP A 149 -10.13 -7.44 -17.72
C ASP A 149 -8.62 -7.75 -17.89
N PRO A 150 -8.26 -8.95 -18.36
CA PRO A 150 -6.86 -9.32 -18.59
C PRO A 150 -6.13 -8.41 -19.58
N GLU A 151 -6.81 -7.83 -20.56
CA GLU A 151 -6.17 -6.91 -21.51
C GLU A 151 -5.83 -5.57 -20.85
N LEU A 152 -6.68 -5.06 -19.96
CA LEU A 152 -6.35 -3.87 -19.16
C LEU A 152 -5.17 -4.15 -18.22
N ALA A 153 -5.07 -5.36 -17.66
CA ALA A 153 -3.93 -5.77 -16.86
C ALA A 153 -2.63 -5.79 -17.68
N LYS A 154 -2.65 -6.32 -18.92
CA LYS A 154 -1.50 -6.31 -19.84
C LYS A 154 -1.09 -4.90 -20.25
N GLN A 155 -2.05 -4.00 -20.44
CA GLN A 155 -1.77 -2.59 -20.75
C GLN A 155 -1.03 -1.92 -19.60
N ILE A 156 -1.51 -2.09 -18.36
CA ILE A 156 -0.82 -1.58 -17.15
C ILE A 156 0.58 -2.16 -17.03
N GLN A 157 0.75 -3.48 -17.23
CA GLN A 157 2.06 -4.12 -17.19
C GLN A 157 3.02 -3.53 -18.23
N THR A 158 2.55 -3.36 -19.46
CA THR A 158 3.35 -2.75 -20.55
C THR A 158 3.78 -1.34 -20.16
N GLN A 159 2.86 -0.51 -19.63
CA GLN A 159 3.17 0.86 -19.23
C GLN A 159 4.17 0.91 -18.07
N LEU A 160 4.06 0.01 -17.08
CA LEU A 160 5.04 -0.10 -15.99
C LEU A 160 6.43 -0.43 -16.51
N ASN A 161 6.55 -1.36 -17.47
CA ASN A 161 7.84 -1.74 -18.06
C ASN A 161 8.47 -0.60 -18.88
N VAL A 162 7.66 0.24 -19.53
CA VAL A 162 8.17 1.41 -20.26
C VAL A 162 8.64 2.50 -19.28
N ALA A 163 7.89 2.72 -18.19
CA ALA A 163 8.20 3.75 -17.20
C ALA A 163 9.40 3.40 -16.30
N LEU A 164 9.82 2.14 -16.27
CA LEU A 164 11.02 1.64 -15.61
C LEU A 164 12.10 1.34 -16.66
N PRO A 165 12.84 2.34 -17.19
CA PRO A 165 13.96 2.05 -18.06
C PRO A 165 14.95 1.15 -17.30
N GLU A 166 15.38 0.07 -17.95
CA GLU A 166 16.23 -1.00 -17.41
C GLU A 166 17.31 -0.50 -16.45
N VAL A 167 17.06 -0.60 -15.15
CA VAL A 167 18.13 -0.67 -14.14
C VAL A 167 18.41 -2.14 -13.89
N LEU A 168 18.85 -2.88 -14.91
CA LEU A 168 19.37 -4.25 -14.78
C LEU A 168 20.12 -4.65 -16.07
N ALA A 169 21.19 -3.91 -16.38
CA ALA A 169 22.23 -4.36 -17.30
C ALA A 169 23.60 -3.86 -16.79
N CYS A 170 24.05 -4.40 -15.66
CA CYS A 170 25.44 -4.42 -15.19
C CYS A 170 25.61 -5.57 -14.20
#